data_AF-L1K2F4-F1
#
_entry.id   AF-L1K2F4-F1
#
_cell.length_a   1.000
_cell.length_b   1.000
_cell.length_c   1.000
_cell.angle_alpha   90.00
_cell.angle_beta   90.00
_cell.angle_gamma   90.00
#
_symmetry.space_group_name_H-M   'P 1'
#
loop_
_entity.id
_entity.type
_entity.pdbx_description
1 polymer ?
#
loop_
_entity_poly.entity_id
_entity_poly.type
_entity_poly.pdbx_seq_one_letter_code
_entity_poly.pdbx_strand_id
1 'polypeptide(L)'
;MAHKTASFQALKATTLDGKVIDASTFPNPAGAVVFLIRRMGCPLCREEALSLSGLKPKLDARGIRLIGIAGEHLGHEEFRKDFW
;
A
#
# COMPACT_ATOMS: atom_id res chain seq x y z
N MET A 1 -16.70 21.16 8.76
CA MET A 1 -16.69 20.21 7.63
C MET A 1 -16.49 18.82 8.20
N ALA A 2 -17.51 17.96 8.15
CA ALA A 2 -17.39 16.59 8.64
C ALA A 2 -16.61 15.79 7.61
N HIS A 3 -15.33 15.52 7.88
CA HIS A 3 -14.61 14.47 7.15
C HIS A 3 -15.37 13.17 7.44
N LYS A 4 -16.06 12.62 6.43
CA LYS A 4 -16.60 11.27 6.49
C LYS A 4 -15.38 10.35 6.67
N THR A 5 -15.08 9.99 7.91
CA THR A 5 -14.11 8.95 8.23
C THR A 5 -14.71 7.65 7.70
N ALA A 6 -14.28 7.23 6.52
CA ALA A 6 -14.55 5.87 6.10
C ALA A 6 -13.80 4.97 7.07
N SER A 7 -14.51 4.29 7.97
CA SER A 7 -13.90 3.27 8.80
C SER A 7 -13.61 2.06 7.91
N PHE A 8 -12.36 1.95 7.45
CA PHE A 8 -11.84 0.74 6.83
C PHE A 8 -11.69 -0.33 7.92
N GLN A 9 -12.80 -0.87 8.39
CA GLN A 9 -12.85 -1.64 9.63
C GLN A 9 -12.27 -3.07 9.51
N ALA A 10 -11.80 -3.50 8.34
CA ALA A 10 -11.32 -4.87 8.16
C ALA A 10 -10.43 -5.07 6.91
N LEU A 11 -9.43 -4.21 6.67
CA LEU A 11 -8.42 -4.56 5.68
C LEU A 11 -7.49 -5.62 6.26
N LYS A 12 -7.63 -6.87 5.79
CA LYS A 12 -6.66 -7.94 5.96
C LYS A 12 -6.00 -8.24 4.62
N ALA A 13 -4.69 -8.15 4.57
CA ALA A 13 -3.91 -8.47 3.38
C ALA A 13 -2.78 -9.43 3.74
N THR A 14 -2.41 -10.30 2.80
CA THR A 14 -1.23 -11.16 2.94
C THR A 14 -0.13 -10.58 2.09
N THR A 15 1.02 -10.38 2.70
CA THR A 15 2.26 -9.96 2.02
C THR A 15 2.79 -11.09 1.14
N LEU A 16 3.70 -10.76 0.23
CA LEU A 16 4.33 -11.75 -0.65
C LEU A 16 5.16 -12.80 0.13
N ASP A 17 5.59 -12.49 1.35
CA ASP A 17 6.27 -13.41 2.28
C ASP A 17 5.30 -14.18 3.20
N GLY A 18 3.98 -14.09 2.98
CA GLY A 18 2.98 -14.84 3.72
C GLY A 18 2.57 -14.23 5.06
N LYS A 19 3.14 -13.09 5.45
CA LYS A 19 2.74 -12.36 6.65
C LYS A 19 1.41 -11.65 6.45
N VAL A 20 0.50 -11.78 7.42
CA VAL A 20 -0.78 -11.06 7.43
C VAL A 20 -0.59 -9.65 7.99
N ILE A 21 -1.13 -8.66 7.27
CA ILE A 21 -1.28 -7.27 7.70
C ILE A 21 -2.76 -7.05 8.02
N ASP A 22 -3.04 -6.59 9.24
CA ASP A 22 -4.37 -6.22 9.69
C ASP A 22 -4.39 -4.71 9.98
N ALA A 23 -5.27 -3.97 9.31
CA ALA A 23 -5.38 -2.52 9.48
C ALA A 23 -5.81 -2.08 10.87
N SER A 24 -6.39 -2.98 11.68
CA SER A 24 -6.64 -2.70 13.10
C SER A 24 -5.35 -2.47 13.92
N THR A 25 -4.19 -2.90 13.40
CA THR A 25 -2.87 -2.70 14.03
C THR A 25 -2.19 -1.38 13.64
N PHE A 26 -2.81 -0.57 12.78
CA PHE A 26 -2.18 0.66 12.30
C PHE A 26 -2.17 1.75 13.38
N PRO A 27 -1.11 2.59 13.45
CA PRO A 27 -1.04 3.67 14.42
C PRO A 27 -2.22 4.65 14.25
N ASN A 28 -2.95 4.89 15.35
CA ASN A 28 -3.98 5.92 15.46
C ASN A 28 -3.33 7.22 15.96
N PRO A 29 -3.55 8.41 15.34
CA PRO A 29 -4.51 8.72 14.25
C PRO A 29 -3.94 8.69 12.82
N ALA A 30 -2.68 8.33 12.64
CA ALA A 30 -1.98 8.54 11.37
C ALA A 30 -2.58 7.77 10.17
N GLY A 31 -3.16 6.59 10.38
CA GLY A 31 -3.85 5.86 9.31
C GLY A 31 -2.93 5.35 8.18
N ALA A 32 -3.49 5.12 7.00
CA ALA A 32 -2.76 4.56 5.86
C ALA A 32 -3.23 5.11 4.51
N VAL A 33 -2.29 5.24 3.58
CA VAL A 33 -2.52 5.39 2.13
C VAL A 33 -2.48 3.99 1.52
N VAL A 34 -3.57 3.59 0.88
CA VAL A 34 -3.70 2.29 0.21
C VAL A 34 -3.78 2.51 -1.29
N PHE A 35 -2.80 1.98 -2.03
CA PHE A 35 -2.79 1.98 -3.49
C PHE A 35 -3.21 0.62 -4.02
N LEU A 36 -4.32 0.56 -4.76
CA LEU A 36 -4.80 -0.65 -5.40
C LEU A 36 -4.12 -0.81 -6.76
N ILE A 37 -3.21 -1.79 -6.84
CA ILE A 37 -2.44 -2.11 -8.03
C ILE A 37 -3.26 -3.07 -8.88
N ARG A 38 -3.67 -2.63 -10.07
CA ARG A 38 -4.48 -3.46 -10.98
C ARG A 38 -3.73 -4.70 -11.46
N ARG A 39 -2.44 -4.55 -11.85
CA ARG A 39 -1.54 -5.63 -12.29
C ARG A 39 -0.10 -5.25 -11.97
N MET A 40 0.64 -6.09 -11.24
CA MET A 40 2.02 -5.76 -10.85
C MET A 40 2.98 -5.75 -12.05
N GLY A 41 2.77 -6.62 -13.04
CA GLY A 41 3.56 -6.63 -14.28
C GLY A 41 3.26 -5.49 -15.28
N CYS A 42 2.30 -4.60 -15.00
CA CYS A 42 1.93 -3.52 -15.94
C CYS A 42 2.87 -2.31 -15.80
N PRO A 43 3.56 -1.85 -16.87
CA PRO A 43 4.51 -0.73 -16.81
C PRO A 43 3.91 0.54 -16.19
N LEU A 44 2.70 0.93 -16.61
CA LEU A 44 2.00 2.10 -16.06
C LEU A 44 1.70 1.94 -14.56
N CYS A 45 1.33 0.74 -14.11
CA CYS A 45 1.06 0.51 -12.69
C CYS A 45 2.35 0.55 -11.85
N ARG A 46 3.49 0.14 -12.44
CA ARG A 46 4.81 0.25 -11.79
C ARG A 46 5.27 1.70 -11.69
N GLU A 47 5.14 2.46 -12.77
CA GLU A 47 5.50 3.88 -12.79
C GLU A 47 4.70 4.68 -11.74
N GLU A 48 3.39 4.48 -11.67
CA GLU A 48 2.54 5.10 -10.65
C GLU A 48 2.93 4.68 -9.22
N ALA A 49 3.17 3.39 -9.00
CA ALA A 49 3.60 2.92 -7.69
C ALA A 49 4.98 3.51 -7.30
N LEU A 50 5.90 3.70 -8.26
CA LEU A 50 7.24 4.25 -8.02
C LEU A 50 7.15 5.75 -7.70
N SER A 51 6.31 6.47 -8.42
CA SER A 51 5.99 7.87 -8.12
C SER A 51 5.42 8.02 -6.70
N LEU A 52 4.48 7.15 -6.33
CA LEU A 52 3.89 7.12 -4.99
C LEU A 52 4.89 6.73 -3.89
N SER A 53 5.81 5.79 -4.16
CA SER A 53 6.80 5.35 -3.18
C SER A 53 7.76 6.50 -2.79
N GLY A 54 7.98 7.47 -3.68
CA GLY A 54 8.69 8.71 -3.36
C GLY A 54 8.07 9.54 -2.23
N LEU A 55 6.78 9.34 -1.91
CA LEU A 55 6.12 9.98 -0.77
C LEU A 55 6.41 9.28 0.57
N LYS A 56 6.94 8.06 0.55
CA LYS A 56 7.14 7.22 1.74
C LYS A 56 7.87 7.95 2.88
N PRO A 57 8.98 8.67 2.66
CA PRO A 57 9.66 9.38 3.75
C PRO A 57 8.77 10.42 4.45
N LYS A 58 7.92 11.12 3.68
CA LYS A 58 7.00 12.14 4.21
C LYS A 58 5.83 11.52 4.97
N LEU A 59 5.36 10.35 4.52
CA LEU A 59 4.30 9.60 5.17
C LEU A 59 4.80 8.96 6.47
N ASP A 60 5.98 8.34 6.44
CA ASP A 60 6.62 7.74 7.61
C ASP A 60 6.88 8.77 8.71
N ALA A 61 7.34 9.98 8.36
CA ALA A 61 7.53 11.08 9.31
C ALA A 61 6.24 11.51 10.04
N ARG A 62 5.07 11.15 9.50
CA ARG A 62 3.75 11.43 10.08
C ARG A 62 3.11 10.18 10.68
N GLY A 63 3.81 9.05 10.69
CA GLY A 63 3.29 7.74 11.12
C GLY A 63 2.28 7.12 10.14
N ILE A 64 2.13 7.68 8.94
CA ILE A 64 1.16 7.23 7.94
C ILE A 64 1.78 6.09 7.14
N ARG A 65 1.09 4.95 7.07
CA ARG A 65 1.59 3.78 6.31
C ARG A 65 1.28 3.94 4.82
N LEU A 66 2.23 3.62 3.93
CA LEU A 66 1.97 3.45 2.49
C LEU A 66 1.92 1.95 2.16
N ILE A 67 0.81 1.49 1.58
CA ILE A 67 0.57 0.07 1.31
C ILE A 67 0.09 -0.10 -0.14
N GLY A 68 0.80 -0.90 -0.93
CA GLY A 68 0.36 -1.38 -2.23
C GLY A 68 -0.34 -2.73 -2.12
N ILE A 69 -1.51 -2.88 -2.74
CA ILE A 69 -2.29 -4.13 -2.71
C ILE A 69 -2.65 -4.52 -4.14
N ALA A 70 -2.31 -5.74 -4.54
CA ALA A 70 -2.72 -6.32 -5.80
C ALA A 70 -3.66 -7.51 -5.56
N GLY A 71 -4.60 -7.74 -6.49
CA GLY A 71 -5.51 -8.89 -6.45
C GLY A 71 -4.91 -10.19 -7.03
N GLU A 72 -3.68 -10.15 -7.53
CA GLU A 72 -3.01 -11.29 -8.17
C GLU A 72 -1.50 -11.25 -7.91
N HIS A 73 -0.80 -12.35 -8.21
CA HIS A 73 0.66 -12.48 -8.07
C HIS A 73 1.43 -12.28 -9.38
N LEU A 74 0.73 -12.04 -10.50
CA LEU A 74 1.34 -11.94 -11.82
C LEU A 74 2.23 -10.69 -11.94
N GLY A 75 3.49 -10.91 -12.28
CA GLY A 75 4.49 -9.84 -12.43
C GLY A 75 5.06 -9.31 -11.11
N HIS A 76 4.94 -10.07 -10.01
CA HIS A 76 5.43 -9.65 -8.69
C HIS A 76 6.96 -9.61 -8.59
N GLU A 77 7.66 -10.44 -9.35
CA GLU A 77 9.13 -10.48 -9.34
C GLU A 77 9.71 -9.21 -9.95
N GLU A 78 9.16 -8.76 -11.08
CA GLU A 78 9.48 -7.48 -11.72
C GLU A 78 9.12 -6.31 -10.80
N PHE A 79 7.94 -6.38 -10.18
CA PHE A 79 7.51 -5.37 -9.21
C PHE A 79 8.42 -5.31 -7.99
N ARG A 80 8.98 -6.43 -7.54
CA ARG A 80 9.95 -6.42 -6.43
C ARG A 80 11.26 -5.78 -6.85
N LYS A 81 11.82 -6.14 -8.00
CA LYS A 81 13.15 -5.64 -8.43
C LYS A 81 13.21 -4.11 -8.54
N ASP A 82 12.10 -3.47 -8.88
CA ASP A 82 12.04 -2.02 -9.11
C ASP A 82 11.68 -1.21 -7.83
N PHE A 83 11.40 -1.85 -6.69
CA PHE A 83 10.76 -1.22 -5.50
C PHE A 83 11.57 -1.22 -4.20
N TRP A 84 12.86 -1.54 -4.24
CA TRP A 84 13.78 -1.43 -3.09
C TRP A 84 15.18 -1.00 -3.54
#